data_AF-A0A401NKT9-F1
#
_entry.id   AF-A0A401NKT9-F1
#
_cell.length_a   1.000
_cell.length_b   1.000
_cell.length_c   1.000
_cell.angle_alpha   90.00
_cell.angle_beta   90.00
_cell.angle_gamma   90.00
#
_symmetry.space_group_name_H-M   'P 1'
#
loop_
_entity.id
_entity.type
_entity.pdbx_description
1 polymer ?
#
loop_
_entity_poly.entity_id
_entity_poly.type
_entity_poly.pdbx_seq_one_letter_code
_entity_poly.pdbx_strand_id
1 'polypeptide(L)'
;MSGPPGVQFGTTVQQFSNSDGEWLLVGSPWSSFPKDRMGDVYKCPVKDQSGNCEKLNVADVMTFPNVTEVKQNMSAGSTLIRNDKTGGFLTCAPLWAQKCGQQYFPRGLCADINSNFQLSNTFSPALGRCGTYTDLVIVLDGSNSIYPWQPVQDFLKKLTGSLDIGPHEVQVSIIQYGEDAKFQFKLNSYNSTAEVEKIAAGISQKLGTSTNTADAIDFAR
;
A
#
# COMPACT_ATOMS: atom_id res chain seq x y z
N MET A 1 10.83 -18.33 -30.82
CA MET A 1 10.31 -18.50 -29.44
C MET A 1 9.04 -17.69 -29.31
N SER A 2 7.93 -18.31 -28.94
CA SER A 2 6.64 -17.64 -28.71
C SER A 2 6.01 -18.21 -27.44
N GLY A 3 5.44 -17.35 -26.60
CA GLY A 3 4.72 -17.79 -25.41
C GLY A 3 3.24 -18.07 -25.67
N PRO A 4 2.52 -18.55 -24.64
CA PRO A 4 1.07 -18.70 -24.71
C PRO A 4 0.36 -17.39 -25.13
N PRO A 5 -0.79 -17.47 -25.82
CA PRO A 5 -1.54 -16.28 -26.18
C PRO A 5 -2.06 -15.56 -24.93
N GLY A 6 -2.05 -14.23 -24.94
CA GLY A 6 -2.67 -13.40 -23.90
C GLY A 6 -1.88 -13.24 -22.59
N VAL A 7 -0.68 -13.81 -22.47
CA VAL A 7 0.15 -13.70 -21.24
C VAL A 7 1.28 -12.67 -21.31
N GLN A 8 1.32 -11.86 -22.39
CA GLN A 8 2.37 -10.85 -22.62
C GLN A 8 3.78 -11.44 -22.51
N PHE A 9 4.00 -12.62 -23.08
CA PHE A 9 5.32 -13.23 -23.12
C PHE A 9 6.27 -12.39 -23.99
N GLY A 10 7.49 -12.13 -23.51
CA GLY A 10 8.48 -11.37 -24.26
C GLY A 10 8.47 -9.87 -23.95
N THR A 11 7.68 -9.42 -22.95
CA THR A 11 7.67 -8.00 -22.55
C THR A 11 9.02 -7.53 -22.03
N THR A 12 9.74 -8.40 -21.31
CA THR A 12 11.13 -8.16 -20.92
C THR A 12 11.96 -9.37 -21.29
N VAL A 13 13.21 -9.14 -21.69
CA VAL A 13 14.15 -10.18 -22.07
C VAL A 13 15.52 -9.84 -21.50
N GLN A 14 16.19 -10.83 -20.92
CA GLN A 14 17.54 -10.67 -20.36
C GLN A 14 18.38 -11.92 -20.65
N GLN A 15 19.59 -11.72 -21.18
CA GLN A 15 20.56 -12.82 -21.32
C GLN A 15 21.12 -13.22 -19.96
N PHE A 16 21.24 -14.52 -19.72
CA PHE A 16 21.70 -15.10 -18.47
C PHE A 16 22.52 -16.36 -18.72
N SER A 17 23.62 -16.53 -18.00
CA SER A 17 24.47 -17.72 -18.12
C SER A 17 24.87 -18.22 -16.75
N ASN A 18 24.84 -19.54 -16.56
CA ASN A 18 25.26 -20.22 -15.34
C ASN A 18 26.08 -21.48 -15.70
N SER A 19 26.37 -22.32 -14.71
CA SER A 19 27.06 -23.61 -14.93
C SER A 19 26.34 -24.54 -15.90
N ASP A 20 25.01 -24.41 -16.00
CA ASP A 20 24.15 -25.35 -16.72
C ASP A 20 23.94 -24.93 -18.18
N GLY A 21 24.25 -23.68 -18.53
CA GLY A 21 24.21 -23.21 -19.91
C GLY A 21 23.94 -21.71 -20.08
N GLU A 22 23.54 -21.37 -21.30
CA GLU A 22 23.17 -20.03 -21.72
C GLU A 22 21.66 -19.97 -21.95
N TRP A 23 21.04 -18.95 -21.36
CA TRP A 23 19.60 -18.81 -21.25
C TRP A 23 19.16 -17.40 -21.65
N LEU A 24 17.98 -17.32 -22.24
CA LEU A 24 17.19 -16.09 -22.32
C LEU A 24 16.13 -16.14 -21.24
N LEU A 25 16.20 -15.22 -20.28
CA LEU A 25 15.13 -14.97 -19.34
C LEU A 25 14.08 -14.13 -20.04
N VAL A 26 12.82 -14.54 -19.96
CA VAL A 26 11.71 -13.88 -20.63
C VAL A 26 10.60 -13.60 -19.63
N GLY A 27 10.30 -12.32 -19.41
CA GLY A 27 9.20 -11.89 -18.57
C GLY A 27 7.86 -12.04 -19.28
N SER A 28 6.84 -12.41 -18.49
CA SER A 28 5.46 -12.58 -18.91
C SER A 28 4.53 -12.00 -17.84
N PRO A 29 4.34 -10.66 -17.82
CA PRO A 29 3.59 -9.96 -16.76
C PRO A 29 2.13 -10.39 -16.59
N TRP A 30 1.53 -11.02 -17.60
CA TRP A 30 0.15 -11.52 -17.57
C TRP A 30 0.07 -13.05 -17.48
N SER A 31 1.17 -13.71 -17.10
CA SER A 31 1.13 -15.14 -16.75
C SER A 31 0.04 -15.39 -15.70
N SER A 32 -0.65 -16.53 -15.84
CA SER A 32 -1.86 -16.89 -15.09
C SER A 32 -3.14 -16.10 -15.45
N PHE A 33 -3.15 -15.32 -16.54
CA PHE A 33 -4.39 -14.84 -17.16
C PHE A 33 -5.29 -16.03 -17.60
N PRO A 34 -6.63 -15.95 -17.44
CA PRO A 34 -7.43 -14.84 -16.92
C PRO A 34 -7.67 -14.85 -15.41
N LYS A 35 -6.99 -15.71 -14.64
CA LYS A 35 -7.27 -15.89 -13.20
C LYS A 35 -6.83 -14.69 -12.37
N ASP A 36 -5.53 -14.49 -12.23
CA ASP A 36 -4.97 -13.52 -11.29
C ASP A 36 -3.88 -12.63 -11.87
N ARG A 37 -3.37 -12.92 -13.08
CA ARG A 37 -2.30 -12.12 -13.73
C ARG A 37 -1.12 -11.84 -12.79
N MET A 38 -0.72 -12.82 -12.00
CA MET A 38 0.43 -12.67 -11.10
C MET A 38 1.75 -12.43 -11.84
N GLY A 39 1.82 -12.81 -13.12
CA GLY A 39 3.02 -12.68 -13.93
C GLY A 39 4.04 -13.79 -13.64
N ASP A 40 5.06 -13.91 -14.48
CA ASP A 40 6.14 -14.87 -14.27
C ASP A 40 7.37 -14.57 -15.14
N VAL A 41 8.42 -15.36 -14.94
CA VAL A 41 9.64 -15.41 -15.75
C VAL A 41 9.80 -16.81 -16.31
N TYR A 42 10.23 -16.89 -17.56
CA TYR A 42 10.58 -18.13 -18.23
C TYR A 42 12.08 -18.15 -18.52
N LYS A 43 12.72 -19.32 -18.45
CA LYS A 43 14.07 -19.53 -18.98
C LYS A 43 13.98 -20.28 -20.30
N CYS A 44 14.63 -19.76 -21.33
CA CYS A 44 14.68 -20.38 -22.65
C CYS A 44 16.13 -20.72 -22.99
N PRO A 45 16.48 -22.00 -23.25
CA PRO A 45 17.82 -22.37 -23.67
C PRO A 45 18.19 -21.71 -25.00
N VAL A 46 19.40 -21.15 -25.10
CA VAL A 46 19.89 -20.47 -26.32
C VAL A 46 20.32 -21.47 -27.39
N LYS A 47 20.91 -22.59 -26.97
CA LYS A 47 21.49 -23.60 -27.88
C LYS A 47 20.48 -24.64 -28.36
N ASP A 48 19.28 -24.67 -27.78
CA ASP A 48 18.24 -25.59 -28.17
C ASP A 48 17.36 -24.98 -29.27
N GLN A 49 17.31 -25.67 -30.41
CA GLN A 49 16.49 -25.27 -31.56
C GLN A 49 14.99 -25.52 -31.34
N SER A 50 14.60 -26.26 -30.29
CA SER A 50 13.20 -26.48 -29.94
C SER A 50 12.47 -25.18 -29.57
N GLY A 51 13.21 -24.19 -29.05
CA GLY A 51 12.65 -22.93 -28.58
C GLY A 51 11.70 -23.07 -27.38
N ASN A 52 11.72 -24.22 -26.69
CA ASN A 52 10.87 -24.51 -25.54
C ASN A 52 11.39 -23.77 -24.30
N CYS A 53 10.55 -22.92 -23.73
CA CYS A 53 10.87 -22.16 -22.52
C CYS A 53 10.22 -22.80 -21.30
N GLU A 54 10.96 -22.89 -20.20
CA GLU A 54 10.48 -23.40 -18.93
C GLU A 54 10.00 -22.26 -18.02
N LYS A 55 8.81 -22.41 -17.45
CA LYS A 55 8.22 -21.46 -16.49
C LYS A 55 8.88 -21.60 -15.12
N LEU A 56 9.38 -20.51 -14.55
CA LEU A 56 10.10 -20.54 -13.27
C LEU A 56 9.19 -20.45 -12.04
N ASN A 57 7.92 -20.06 -12.18
CA ASN A 57 6.96 -19.90 -11.09
C ASN A 57 7.45 -18.94 -10.00
N VAL A 58 8.15 -17.86 -10.40
CA VAL A 58 8.75 -16.90 -9.43
C VAL A 58 7.68 -16.18 -8.62
N ALA A 59 6.52 -15.93 -9.24
CA ALA A 59 5.40 -15.26 -8.61
C ALA A 59 4.83 -16.01 -7.40
N ASP A 60 4.91 -17.35 -7.40
CA ASP A 60 4.37 -18.18 -6.32
C ASP A 60 5.25 -18.09 -5.07
N VAL A 61 6.57 -17.99 -5.27
CA VAL A 61 7.56 -17.93 -4.18
C VAL A 61 7.83 -16.51 -3.68
N MET A 62 7.55 -15.48 -4.50
CA MET A 62 7.62 -14.07 -4.11
C MET A 62 6.63 -13.76 -2.98
N THR A 63 7.11 -13.67 -1.75
CA THR A 63 6.32 -13.39 -0.54
C THR A 63 7.04 -12.39 0.35
N PHE A 64 6.28 -11.64 1.15
CA PHE A 64 6.86 -10.71 2.13
C PHE A 64 6.28 -10.99 3.53
N PRO A 65 7.12 -11.19 4.57
CA PRO A 65 6.64 -11.55 5.90
C PRO A 65 5.97 -10.37 6.62
N ASN A 66 5.07 -10.69 7.56
CA ASN A 66 4.43 -9.73 8.48
C ASN A 66 3.60 -8.62 7.79
N VAL A 67 3.05 -8.90 6.61
CA VAL A 67 2.14 -8.00 5.90
C VAL A 67 0.99 -8.79 5.29
N THR A 68 -0.13 -8.10 5.03
CA THR A 68 -1.24 -8.68 4.26
C THR A 68 -0.98 -8.42 2.78
N GLU A 69 -0.56 -9.45 2.05
CA GLU A 69 -0.19 -9.34 0.63
C GLU A 69 -1.39 -9.32 -0.31
N VAL A 70 -1.29 -8.55 -1.39
CA VAL A 70 -2.20 -8.59 -2.54
C VAL A 70 -1.39 -8.83 -3.79
N LYS A 71 -1.44 -10.07 -4.26
CA LYS A 71 -0.69 -10.56 -5.42
C LYS A 71 -1.46 -10.51 -6.73
N GLN A 72 -2.78 -10.36 -6.67
CA GLN A 72 -3.59 -10.27 -7.88
C GLN A 72 -3.14 -9.07 -8.72
N ASN A 73 -2.88 -9.32 -10.00
CA ASN A 73 -2.35 -8.38 -10.98
C ASN A 73 -0.97 -7.82 -10.65
N MET A 74 -0.16 -8.50 -9.81
CA MET A 74 1.13 -7.96 -9.40
C MET A 74 2.16 -7.85 -10.54
N SER A 75 1.97 -8.64 -11.61
CA SER A 75 2.74 -8.56 -12.85
C SER A 75 4.25 -8.80 -12.68
N ALA A 76 4.63 -9.87 -11.99
CA ALA A 76 6.02 -10.34 -11.96
C ALA A 76 6.58 -10.58 -13.38
N GLY A 77 7.89 -10.40 -13.55
CA GLY A 77 8.52 -10.42 -14.86
C GLY A 77 8.38 -9.11 -15.66
N SER A 78 7.76 -8.06 -15.10
CA SER A 78 7.74 -6.72 -15.72
C SER A 78 9.11 -6.04 -15.72
N THR A 79 10.03 -6.53 -14.90
CA THR A 79 11.42 -6.07 -14.85
C THR A 79 12.31 -7.28 -14.67
N LEU A 80 13.41 -7.31 -15.42
CA LEU A 80 14.47 -8.31 -15.34
C LEU A 80 15.80 -7.58 -15.39
N ILE A 81 16.64 -7.79 -14.37
CA ILE A 81 17.95 -7.17 -14.27
C ILE A 81 18.95 -8.21 -13.78
N ARG A 82 20.13 -8.25 -14.37
CA ARG A 82 21.21 -9.14 -13.91
C ARG A 82 21.70 -8.71 -12.52
N ASN A 83 21.92 -9.67 -11.62
CA ASN A 83 22.50 -9.42 -10.31
C ASN A 83 23.93 -9.97 -10.26
N ASP A 84 24.90 -9.15 -10.65
CA ASP A 84 26.31 -9.55 -10.71
C ASP A 84 26.90 -9.89 -9.34
N LYS A 85 26.29 -9.42 -8.24
CA LYS A 85 26.75 -9.72 -6.89
C LYS A 85 26.45 -11.16 -6.48
N THR A 86 25.30 -11.69 -6.90
CA THR A 86 24.86 -13.06 -6.55
C THR A 86 25.04 -14.05 -7.69
N GLY A 87 25.43 -13.58 -8.88
CA GLY A 87 25.48 -14.39 -10.11
C GLY A 87 24.09 -14.77 -10.63
N GLY A 88 23.04 -14.15 -10.08
CA GLY A 88 21.64 -14.41 -10.39
C GLY A 88 20.99 -13.28 -11.18
N PHE A 89 19.69 -13.09 -10.95
CA PHE A 89 18.92 -11.99 -11.52
C PHE A 89 17.84 -11.50 -10.56
N LEU A 90 17.47 -10.24 -10.72
CA LEU A 90 16.35 -9.61 -10.06
C LEU A 90 15.14 -9.61 -10.98
N THR A 91 13.98 -9.93 -10.42
CA THR A 91 12.68 -9.70 -11.08
C THR A 91 11.74 -8.95 -10.17
N CYS A 92 10.94 -8.05 -10.73
CA CYS A 92 10.00 -7.24 -9.95
C CYS A 92 8.57 -7.35 -10.47
N ALA A 93 7.64 -7.25 -9.52
CA ALA A 93 6.20 -7.21 -9.64
C ALA A 93 5.71 -5.83 -9.17
N PRO A 94 5.64 -4.82 -10.06
CA PRO A 94 5.41 -3.42 -9.69
C PRO A 94 4.03 -3.17 -9.09
N LEU A 95 3.05 -4.03 -9.40
CA LEU A 95 1.67 -3.89 -8.95
C LEU A 95 1.36 -4.75 -7.72
N TRP A 96 2.35 -5.42 -7.14
CA TRP A 96 2.18 -6.04 -5.81
C TRP A 96 1.82 -4.95 -4.81
N ALA A 97 0.82 -5.23 -3.97
CA ALA A 97 0.33 -4.29 -2.98
C ALA A 97 0.28 -4.91 -1.58
N GLN A 98 0.47 -4.03 -0.60
CA GLN A 98 0.23 -4.33 0.81
C GLN A 98 -1.14 -3.79 1.19
N LYS A 99 -1.94 -4.60 1.88
CA LYS A 99 -3.21 -4.17 2.49
C LYS A 99 -2.97 -3.69 3.92
N CYS A 100 -3.41 -2.47 4.22
CA CYS A 100 -3.38 -1.89 5.56
C CYS A 100 -4.80 -1.46 5.93
N GLY A 101 -5.40 -2.08 6.95
CA GLY A 101 -6.82 -1.92 7.26
C GLY A 101 -7.69 -2.25 6.05
N GLN A 102 -8.44 -1.26 5.55
CA GLN A 102 -9.28 -1.39 4.35
C GLN A 102 -8.63 -0.84 3.06
N GLN A 103 -7.42 -0.29 3.15
CA GLN A 103 -6.73 0.36 2.02
C GLN A 103 -5.66 -0.52 1.39
N TYR A 104 -5.47 -0.35 0.09
CA TYR A 104 -4.49 -1.08 -0.72
C TYR A 104 -3.38 -0.13 -1.17
N PHE A 105 -2.12 -0.47 -0.86
CA PHE A 105 -0.96 0.35 -1.18
C PHE A 105 -0.04 -0.40 -2.16
N PRO A 106 -0.01 -0.04 -3.46
CA PRO A 106 0.94 -0.60 -4.41
C PRO A 106 2.34 -0.09 -4.06
N ARG A 107 3.21 -0.99 -3.59
CA ARG A 107 4.61 -0.68 -3.25
C ARG A 107 5.61 -1.37 -4.19
N GLY A 108 5.14 -2.36 -4.94
CA GLY A 108 5.97 -3.25 -5.72
C GLY A 108 6.74 -4.23 -4.84
N LEU A 109 7.08 -5.38 -5.43
CA LEU A 109 7.85 -6.43 -4.79
C LEU A 109 8.91 -6.94 -5.76
N CYS A 110 10.14 -7.14 -5.31
CA CYS A 110 11.23 -7.67 -6.10
C CYS A 110 11.77 -8.94 -5.46
N ALA A 111 12.14 -9.92 -6.28
CA ALA A 111 12.83 -11.13 -5.87
C ALA A 111 14.22 -11.17 -6.47
N ASP A 112 15.16 -11.62 -5.66
CA ASP A 112 16.51 -12.02 -6.08
C ASP A 112 16.53 -13.53 -6.27
N ILE A 113 16.79 -13.96 -7.50
CA ILE A 113 16.83 -15.35 -7.92
C ILE A 113 18.29 -15.71 -8.17
N ASN A 114 18.80 -16.74 -7.51
CA ASN A 114 20.19 -17.17 -7.68
C ASN A 114 20.45 -17.84 -9.04
N SER A 115 21.71 -18.25 -9.25
CA SER A 115 22.15 -18.91 -10.47
C SER A 115 21.47 -20.25 -10.77
N ASN A 116 20.86 -20.88 -9.77
CA ASN A 116 20.17 -22.15 -9.89
C ASN A 116 18.65 -21.97 -10.04
N PHE A 117 18.21 -20.74 -10.35
CA PHE A 117 16.79 -20.38 -10.49
C PHE A 117 15.96 -20.54 -9.20
N GLN A 118 16.60 -20.44 -8.03
CA GLN A 118 15.93 -20.51 -6.74
C GLN A 118 15.83 -19.12 -6.10
N LEU A 119 14.74 -18.88 -5.37
CA LEU A 119 14.55 -17.65 -4.62
C LEU A 119 15.62 -17.53 -3.52
N SER A 120 16.39 -16.45 -3.56
CA SER A 120 17.36 -16.10 -2.52
C SER A 120 16.75 -15.14 -1.49
N ASN A 121 16.07 -14.10 -1.97
CA ASN A 121 15.49 -13.08 -1.11
C ASN A 121 14.32 -12.38 -1.82
N THR A 122 13.41 -11.81 -1.04
CA THR A 122 12.35 -10.93 -1.53
C THR A 122 12.41 -9.61 -0.77
N PHE A 123 12.28 -8.49 -1.47
CA PHE A 123 12.30 -7.16 -0.89
C PHE A 123 11.33 -6.22 -1.59
N SER A 124 10.77 -5.26 -0.85
CA SER A 124 9.97 -4.17 -1.40
C SER A 124 10.70 -2.85 -1.13
N PRO A 125 11.14 -2.11 -2.17
CA PRO A 125 11.93 -0.87 -2.01
C PRO A 125 11.20 0.23 -1.23
N ALA A 126 9.88 0.26 -1.30
CA ALA A 126 9.04 1.30 -0.72
C ALA A 126 8.09 0.75 0.35
N LEU A 127 8.47 -0.32 1.04
CA LEU A 127 7.63 -0.90 2.07
C LEU A 127 7.42 0.10 3.21
N GLY A 128 6.17 0.54 3.36
CA GLY A 128 5.73 1.31 4.52
C GLY A 128 5.22 0.36 5.60
N ARG A 129 5.45 0.71 6.87
CA ARG A 129 4.65 0.12 7.94
C ARG A 129 3.20 0.58 7.76
N CYS A 130 2.24 -0.30 8.05
CA CYS A 130 0.82 0.07 8.00
C CYS A 130 0.41 1.11 9.05
N GLY A 131 1.28 1.42 10.02
CA GLY A 131 1.09 2.54 10.92
C GLY A 131 1.23 3.86 10.18
N THR A 132 0.11 4.48 9.83
CA THR A 132 0.07 5.88 9.44
C THR A 132 0.18 6.71 10.71
N TYR A 133 1.39 7.10 11.11
CA TYR A 133 1.55 8.16 12.11
C TYR A 133 1.00 9.44 11.49
N THR A 134 -0.25 9.76 11.80
CA THR A 134 -0.93 10.91 11.23
C THR A 134 -1.69 11.60 12.35
N ASP A 135 -1.32 12.85 12.60
CA ASP A 135 -2.04 13.72 13.49
C ASP A 135 -3.14 14.44 12.72
N LEU A 136 -4.39 14.18 13.06
CA LEU A 136 -5.56 14.84 12.50
C LEU A 136 -6.17 15.80 13.53
N VAL A 137 -6.11 17.09 13.24
CA VAL A 137 -6.79 18.12 14.05
C VAL A 137 -8.04 18.58 13.32
N ILE A 138 -9.20 18.33 13.92
CA ILE A 138 -10.50 18.75 13.38
C ILE A 138 -10.91 20.05 14.08
N VAL A 139 -11.07 21.13 13.32
CA VAL A 139 -11.50 22.43 13.81
C VAL A 139 -12.96 22.66 13.41
N LEU A 140 -13.85 22.77 14.40
CA LEU A 140 -15.30 22.81 14.21
C LEU A 140 -15.87 24.19 14.51
N ASP A 141 -16.62 24.76 13.57
CA ASP A 141 -17.44 25.94 13.81
C ASP A 141 -18.61 25.56 14.72
N GLY A 142 -18.60 26.06 15.95
CA GLY A 142 -19.65 25.89 16.96
C GLY A 142 -20.46 27.17 17.22
N SER A 143 -20.36 28.18 16.34
CA SER A 143 -21.11 29.43 16.45
C SER A 143 -22.62 29.22 16.31
N ASN A 144 -23.42 30.21 16.71
CA ASN A 144 -24.89 30.15 16.64
C ASN A 144 -25.44 30.04 15.19
N SER A 145 -24.60 30.32 14.19
CA SER A 145 -24.97 30.21 12.77
C SER A 145 -25.10 28.75 12.30
N ILE A 146 -24.46 27.81 13.00
CA ILE A 146 -24.53 26.38 12.68
C ILE A 146 -25.72 25.77 13.42
N TYR A 147 -26.83 25.58 12.71
CA TYR A 147 -28.00 24.91 13.27
C TYR A 147 -28.75 24.14 12.17
N PRO A 148 -29.23 22.91 12.45
CA PRO A 148 -29.07 22.15 13.69
C PRO A 148 -27.65 21.59 13.87
N TRP A 149 -27.26 21.28 15.11
CA TRP A 149 -25.92 20.73 15.42
C TRP A 149 -25.75 19.24 15.07
N GLN A 150 -26.84 18.47 15.09
CA GLN A 150 -26.83 17.01 14.88
C GLN A 150 -26.04 16.54 13.64
N PRO A 151 -26.12 17.19 12.47
CA PRO A 151 -25.32 16.80 11.30
C PRO A 151 -23.81 16.87 11.53
N VAL A 152 -23.33 17.79 12.38
CA VAL A 152 -21.90 17.87 12.73
C VAL A 152 -21.48 16.67 13.57
N GLN A 153 -22.31 16.26 14.55
CA GLN A 153 -22.06 15.06 15.35
C GLN A 153 -22.08 13.79 14.48
N ASP A 154 -23.03 13.69 13.55
CA ASP A 154 -23.11 12.56 12.61
C ASP A 154 -21.90 12.50 11.68
N PHE A 155 -21.42 13.66 11.20
CA PHE A 155 -20.19 13.77 10.42
C PHE A 155 -18.98 13.29 11.22
N LEU A 156 -18.80 13.81 12.44
CA LEU A 156 -17.71 13.43 13.33
C LEU A 156 -17.69 11.93 13.61
N LYS A 157 -18.85 11.35 13.90
CA LYS A 157 -19.01 9.91 14.13
C LYS A 157 -18.57 9.10 12.92
N LYS A 158 -19.08 9.44 11.73
CA LYS A 158 -18.74 8.73 10.48
C LYS A 158 -17.26 8.87 10.12
N LEU A 159 -16.69 10.07 10.27
CA LEU A 159 -15.30 10.33 9.97
C LEU A 159 -14.40 9.55 10.93
N THR A 160 -14.57 9.73 12.23
CA THR A 160 -13.71 9.09 13.24
C THR A 160 -13.87 7.57 13.22
N GLY A 161 -15.08 7.03 13.03
CA GLY A 161 -15.32 5.59 12.89
C GLY A 161 -14.72 4.96 11.62
N SER A 162 -14.30 5.75 10.63
CA SER A 162 -13.62 5.27 9.43
C SER A 162 -12.08 5.29 9.53
N LEU A 163 -11.54 5.84 10.62
CA LEU A 163 -10.11 5.94 10.88
C LEU A 163 -9.63 4.79 11.77
N ASP A 164 -8.37 4.39 11.55
CA ASP A 164 -7.64 3.46 12.43
C ASP A 164 -6.92 4.32 13.48
N ILE A 165 -7.54 4.48 14.65
CA ILE A 165 -7.07 5.40 15.70
C ILE A 165 -6.38 4.59 16.79
N GLY A 166 -5.11 4.92 17.03
CA GLY A 166 -4.30 4.24 18.02
C GLY A 166 -2.91 4.89 18.21
N PRO A 167 -2.15 4.51 19.26
CA PRO A 167 -0.86 5.13 19.60
C PRO A 167 0.21 5.06 18.49
N HIS A 168 0.06 4.14 17.55
CA HIS A 168 0.97 3.92 16.42
C HIS A 168 0.28 4.07 15.06
N GLU A 169 -0.88 4.72 15.05
CA GLU A 169 -1.76 4.90 13.90
C GLU A 169 -2.24 6.36 13.87
N VAL A 170 -3.47 6.63 13.44
CA VAL A 170 -4.01 7.99 13.43
C VAL A 170 -4.24 8.46 14.86
N GLN A 171 -3.80 9.68 15.16
CA GLN A 171 -4.12 10.40 16.38
C GLN A 171 -5.08 11.54 16.03
N VAL A 172 -6.12 11.74 16.84
CA VAL A 172 -7.16 12.74 16.57
C VAL A 172 -7.23 13.77 17.70
N SER A 173 -7.39 15.02 17.33
CA SER A 173 -7.72 16.13 18.21
C SER A 173 -8.93 16.87 17.67
N ILE A 174 -9.81 17.35 18.54
CA ILE A 174 -10.98 18.13 18.15
C ILE A 174 -10.96 19.47 18.88
N ILE A 175 -11.07 20.53 18.11
CA ILE A 175 -11.19 21.92 18.56
C ILE A 175 -12.56 22.42 18.10
N GLN A 176 -13.25 23.15 18.98
CA GLN A 176 -14.48 23.84 18.63
C GLN A 176 -14.28 25.34 18.84
N TYR A 177 -14.76 26.16 17.91
CA TYR A 177 -14.61 27.61 17.95
C TYR A 177 -15.94 28.36 17.76
N GLY A 178 -15.96 29.62 18.19
CA GLY A 178 -17.04 30.58 17.98
C GLY A 178 -16.47 31.97 18.21
N GLU A 179 -16.68 32.53 19.41
CA GLU A 179 -15.95 33.71 19.88
C GLU A 179 -14.49 33.38 20.25
N ASP A 180 -14.27 32.24 20.91
CA ASP A 180 -12.97 31.68 21.28
C ASP A 180 -12.84 30.23 20.81
N ALA A 181 -11.61 29.73 20.67
CA ALA A 181 -11.33 28.34 20.32
C ALA A 181 -11.00 27.50 21.58
N LYS A 182 -11.50 26.26 21.63
CA LYS A 182 -11.26 25.35 22.76
C LYS A 182 -11.12 23.90 22.31
N PHE A 183 -10.15 23.19 22.90
CA PHE A 183 -10.05 21.73 22.77
C PHE A 183 -11.26 21.03 23.40
N GLN A 184 -11.89 20.15 22.64
CA GLN A 184 -12.76 19.09 23.17
C GLN A 184 -11.88 17.96 23.72
N PHE A 185 -10.82 17.62 22.99
CA PHE A 185 -9.71 16.80 23.47
C PHE A 185 -8.49 17.00 22.56
N LYS A 186 -7.30 16.70 23.08
CA LYS A 186 -6.02 16.83 22.37
C LYS A 186 -5.60 15.51 21.73
N LEU A 187 -4.59 15.56 20.86
CA LEU A 187 -3.88 14.35 20.40
C LEU A 187 -3.42 13.51 21.62
N ASN A 188 -3.34 12.20 21.46
CA ASN A 188 -2.95 11.22 22.49
C ASN A 188 -3.89 11.16 23.71
N SER A 189 -5.10 11.74 23.62
CA SER A 189 -6.09 11.61 24.70
C SER A 189 -6.80 10.25 24.72
N TYR A 190 -6.86 9.56 23.57
CA TYR A 190 -7.57 8.29 23.39
C TYR A 190 -6.76 7.35 22.49
N ASN A 191 -6.93 6.04 22.71
CA ASN A 191 -6.08 5.02 22.09
C ASN A 191 -6.86 4.05 21.20
N SER A 192 -8.13 4.31 20.93
CA SER A 192 -8.97 3.47 20.08
C SER A 192 -10.02 4.26 19.30
N THR A 193 -10.37 3.76 18.12
CA THR A 193 -11.45 4.30 17.29
C THR A 193 -12.78 4.35 18.03
N ALA A 194 -13.13 3.31 18.78
CA ALA A 194 -14.41 3.24 19.49
C ALA A 194 -14.56 4.31 20.59
N GLU A 195 -13.47 4.65 21.29
CA GLU A 195 -13.47 5.73 22.29
C GLU A 195 -13.66 7.08 21.63
N VAL A 196 -12.89 7.37 20.56
CA VAL A 196 -12.98 8.64 19.85
C VAL A 196 -14.34 8.82 19.20
N GLU A 197 -14.89 7.78 18.56
CA GLU A 197 -16.23 7.81 17.94
C GLU A 197 -17.31 8.17 18.98
N LYS A 198 -17.26 7.52 20.14
CA LYS A 198 -18.21 7.76 21.23
C LYS A 198 -18.14 9.20 21.76
N ILE A 199 -16.92 9.71 21.98
CA ILE A 199 -16.72 11.07 22.47
C ILE A 199 -17.11 12.10 21.41
N ALA A 200 -16.72 11.89 20.15
CA ALA A 200 -16.98 12.81 19.06
C ALA A 200 -18.48 12.94 18.77
N ALA A 201 -19.24 11.85 18.85
CA ALA A 201 -20.71 11.88 18.75
C ALA A 201 -21.38 12.64 19.92
N GLY A 202 -20.71 12.75 21.08
CA GLY A 202 -21.23 13.44 22.26
C GLY A 202 -20.87 14.93 22.36
N ILE A 203 -20.09 15.49 21.42
CA ILE A 203 -19.67 16.89 21.46
C ILE A 203 -20.89 17.79 21.23
N SER A 204 -21.21 18.61 22.24
CA SER A 204 -22.28 19.61 22.16
C SER A 204 -21.78 20.90 21.52
N GLN A 205 -22.70 21.62 20.86
CA GLN A 205 -22.42 22.93 20.28
C GLN A 205 -21.96 23.92 21.36
N LYS A 206 -20.88 24.64 21.09
CA LYS A 206 -20.28 25.63 22.01
C LYS A 206 -21.15 26.87 22.13
N LEU A 207 -21.83 27.26 21.04
CA LEU A 207 -22.54 28.52 20.88
C LEU A 207 -21.59 29.73 20.89
N GLY A 208 -22.06 30.85 20.35
CA GLY A 208 -21.28 32.07 20.26
C GLY A 208 -21.85 33.04 19.24
N THR A 209 -21.69 34.33 19.49
CA THR A 209 -22.20 35.41 18.63
C THR A 209 -21.30 35.71 17.45
N SER A 210 -20.06 35.19 17.45
CA SER A 210 -19.05 35.39 16.42
C SER A 210 -18.52 34.06 15.86
N THR A 211 -17.83 34.15 14.73
CA THR A 211 -17.22 33.01 14.01
C THR A 211 -15.76 33.34 13.69
N ASN A 212 -14.89 33.23 14.69
CA ASN A 212 -13.49 33.62 14.60
C ASN A 212 -12.61 32.49 14.03
N THR A 213 -12.83 32.19 12.74
CA THR A 213 -12.14 31.07 12.05
C THR A 213 -10.63 31.25 11.97
N ALA A 214 -10.15 32.48 11.76
CA ALA A 214 -8.72 32.76 11.65
C ALA A 214 -8.00 32.42 12.96
N ASP A 215 -8.50 32.94 14.08
CA ASP A 215 -7.97 32.67 15.42
C ASP A 215 -8.04 31.18 15.78
N ALA A 216 -9.08 30.48 15.33
CA ALA A 216 -9.23 29.04 15.55
C ALA A 216 -8.17 28.21 14.81
N ILE A 217 -7.80 28.61 13.58
CA ILE A 217 -6.73 27.94 12.83
C ILE A 217 -5.37 28.23 13.46
N ASP A 218 -5.12 29.45 13.91
CA ASP A 218 -3.87 29.78 14.62
C ASP A 218 -3.78 29.11 15.99
N PHE A 219 -4.90 28.90 16.68
CA PHE A 219 -4.97 28.11 17.92
C PHE A 219 -4.68 26.61 17.69
N ALA A 220 -4.92 26.10 16.48
CA ALA A 220 -4.70 24.70 16.11
C ALA A 220 -3.26 24.38 15.65
N ARG A 221 -2.47 25.42 15.33
CA ARG A 221 -1.06 25.31 14.90
C ARG A 221 -0.13 24.99 16.07
#